data_AF-A0A674KBD0-F1
#
_entry.id   AF-A0A674KBD0-F1
#
_cell.length_a   1.000
_cell.length_b   1.000
_cell.length_c   1.000
_cell.angle_alpha   90.00
_cell.angle_beta   90.00
_cell.angle_gamma   90.00
#
_symmetry.space_group_name_H-M   'P 1'
#
loop_
_entity.id
_entity.type
_entity.pdbx_description
1 polymer ?
#
loop_
_entity_poly.entity_id
_entity_poly.type
_entity_poly.pdbx_seq_one_letter_code
_entity_poly.pdbx_strand_id
1 'polypeptide(L)'
;MTSEVVEDEMEFYSKAEKYWKDVPPTVDGMLGGYGHISSIDINSSKKFLLKFLRDGPNRTGTTCALDCGAGIGRITKRLLLPLFKAVDMVDVTEDFLTKARTYLGDEGRRVRNYFCCGLQDFSPEPNSYDVIWIQWVIGHLTDDHLSDFLKRCKVGLRPNGIVVIKDNMAQEGVIMDDVDSSVCRDLDVVRTIVRRAGLNLLAEERQENFPDEIYHVYTFAMR
;
A
#
# COMPACT_ATOMS: atom_id res chain seq x y z
N MET A 1 8.31 2.61 18.86
CA MET A 1 6.96 2.07 18.53
C MET A 1 6.02 3.25 18.27
N THR A 2 4.90 3.07 17.57
CA THR A 2 3.93 4.18 17.39
C THR A 2 3.40 4.72 18.70
N SER A 3 3.23 3.88 19.73
CA SER A 3 2.77 4.28 21.05
C SER A 3 3.69 5.29 21.78
N GLU A 4 4.90 5.53 21.27
CA GLU A 4 5.84 6.51 21.81
C GLU A 4 5.69 7.90 21.16
N VAL A 5 5.04 7.97 20.00
CA VAL A 5 4.92 9.22 19.20
C VAL A 5 3.48 9.59 18.86
N VAL A 6 2.54 8.65 18.99
CA VAL A 6 1.09 8.86 18.84
C VAL A 6 0.46 8.93 20.22
N GLU A 7 0.07 10.13 20.64
CA GLU A 7 -0.52 10.37 21.97
C GLU A 7 -2.01 9.99 22.02
N ASP A 8 -2.77 10.33 20.97
CA ASP A 8 -4.19 10.04 20.84
C ASP A 8 -4.45 9.36 19.48
N GLU A 9 -4.85 8.09 19.51
CA GLU A 9 -5.11 7.30 18.32
C GLU A 9 -6.30 7.83 17.51
N MET A 10 -7.35 8.35 18.16
CA MET A 10 -8.51 8.91 17.47
C MET A 10 -8.14 10.22 16.76
N GLU A 11 -7.33 11.05 17.41
CA GLU A 11 -6.83 12.29 16.81
C GLU A 11 -5.90 12.00 15.63
N PHE A 12 -5.02 10.99 15.75
CA PHE A 12 -4.13 10.53 14.68
C PHE A 12 -4.90 10.17 13.40
N TYR A 13 -5.92 9.31 13.51
CA TYR A 13 -6.72 8.94 12.33
C TYR A 13 -7.54 10.12 11.77
N SER A 14 -8.21 10.88 12.64
CA SER A 14 -9.08 11.97 12.20
C SER A 14 -8.32 13.14 11.53
N LYS A 15 -7.09 13.43 11.98
CA LYS A 15 -6.19 14.40 11.32
C LYS A 15 -5.78 13.93 9.93
N ALA A 16 -5.38 12.67 9.78
CA ALA A 16 -5.01 12.10 8.48
C ALA A 16 -6.19 12.14 7.48
N GLU A 17 -7.39 11.74 7.92
CA GLU A 17 -8.59 11.81 7.08
C GLU A 17 -8.92 13.24 6.64
N LYS A 18 -8.75 14.22 7.54
CA LYS A 18 -8.98 15.63 7.21
C LYS A 18 -7.94 16.13 6.20
N TYR A 19 -6.66 15.80 6.40
CA TYR A 19 -5.59 16.16 5.47
C TYR A 19 -5.90 15.65 4.06
N TRP A 20 -6.19 14.35 3.91
CA TRP A 20 -6.41 13.75 2.58
C TRP A 20 -7.67 14.22 1.88
N LYS A 21 -8.70 14.70 2.60
CA LYS A 21 -9.87 15.36 2.00
C LYS A 21 -9.52 16.65 1.27
N ASP A 22 -8.50 17.37 1.73
CA ASP A 22 -8.08 18.65 1.14
C ASP A 22 -7.03 18.46 0.03
N VAL A 23 -6.46 17.27 -0.13
CA VAL A 23 -5.47 16.97 -1.16
C VAL A 23 -6.14 16.86 -2.55
N PRO A 24 -5.61 17.54 -3.59
CA PRO A 24 -6.17 17.45 -4.93
C PRO A 24 -6.13 16.01 -5.48
N PRO A 25 -7.22 15.51 -6.10
CA PRO A 25 -7.31 14.13 -6.61
C PRO A 25 -6.54 13.97 -7.94
N THR A 26 -5.22 14.05 -7.86
CA THR A 26 -4.25 14.07 -8.96
C THR A 26 -3.06 13.19 -8.63
N VAL A 27 -2.28 12.77 -9.64
CA VAL A 27 -1.06 11.99 -9.43
C VAL A 27 -0.06 12.73 -8.54
N ASP A 28 0.00 14.06 -8.65
CA ASP A 28 0.90 14.89 -7.85
C ASP A 28 0.45 14.98 -6.39
N GLY A 29 -0.86 15.12 -6.14
CA GLY A 29 -1.42 15.04 -4.80
C GLY A 29 -1.16 13.70 -4.12
N MET A 30 -1.27 12.59 -4.86
CA MET A 30 -0.96 11.24 -4.33
C MET A 30 0.52 11.04 -4.00
N LEU A 31 1.39 11.92 -4.48
CA LEU A 31 2.84 11.83 -4.34
C LEU A 31 3.42 13.03 -3.58
N GLY A 32 2.58 13.83 -2.92
CA GLY A 32 3.03 14.99 -2.13
C GLY A 32 3.89 15.97 -2.93
N GLY A 33 3.59 16.21 -4.21
CA GLY A 33 4.38 17.09 -5.10
C GLY A 33 5.49 16.38 -5.88
N TYR A 34 5.69 15.07 -5.66
CA TYR A 34 6.67 14.27 -6.39
C TYR A 34 6.06 13.53 -7.60
N GLY A 35 5.06 14.11 -8.27
CA GLY A 35 4.39 13.51 -9.44
C GLY A 35 5.35 12.95 -10.51
N HIS A 36 6.50 13.60 -10.68
CA HIS A 36 7.55 13.27 -11.64
C HIS A 36 8.23 11.91 -11.39
N ILE A 37 8.27 11.40 -10.15
CA ILE A 37 8.90 10.09 -9.83
C ILE A 37 7.99 8.89 -10.13
N SER A 38 6.72 9.13 -10.46
CA SER A 38 5.70 8.07 -10.60
C SER A 38 6.10 6.96 -11.58
N SER A 39 6.74 7.30 -12.70
CA SER A 39 7.17 6.30 -13.69
C SER A 39 8.33 5.45 -13.17
N ILE A 40 9.24 6.02 -12.37
CA ILE A 40 10.38 5.31 -11.76
C ILE A 40 9.84 4.30 -10.75
N ASP A 41 8.92 4.74 -9.89
CA ASP A 41 8.20 3.90 -8.93
C ASP A 41 7.53 2.68 -9.62
N ILE A 42 6.68 2.94 -10.61
CA ILE A 42 5.91 1.90 -11.31
C ILE A 42 6.82 0.89 -12.00
N ASN A 43 7.89 1.35 -12.63
CA ASN A 43 8.81 0.48 -13.37
C ASN A 43 9.55 -0.47 -12.42
N SER A 44 10.02 0.02 -11.27
CA SER A 44 10.64 -0.82 -10.24
C SER A 44 9.63 -1.80 -9.63
N SER A 45 8.43 -1.33 -9.28
CA SER A 45 7.35 -2.19 -8.76
C SER A 45 6.97 -3.31 -9.71
N LYS A 46 6.90 -3.02 -11.02
CA LYS A 46 6.62 -4.03 -12.05
C LYS A 46 7.75 -5.06 -12.14
N LYS A 47 9.01 -4.63 -12.14
CA LYS A 47 10.16 -5.55 -12.15
C LYS A 47 10.15 -6.46 -10.92
N PHE A 48 9.91 -5.89 -9.74
CA PHE A 48 9.82 -6.63 -8.48
C PHE A 48 8.71 -7.69 -8.53
N LEU A 49 7.49 -7.29 -8.93
CA LEU A 49 6.33 -8.19 -8.93
C LEU A 49 6.47 -9.33 -9.94
N LEU A 50 7.07 -9.08 -11.10
CA LEU A 50 7.29 -10.11 -12.12
C LEU A 50 8.13 -11.30 -11.65
N LYS A 51 8.99 -11.12 -10.63
CA LYS A 51 9.77 -12.21 -10.00
C LYS A 51 8.85 -13.30 -9.40
N PHE A 52 7.66 -12.91 -8.93
CA PHE A 52 6.69 -13.80 -8.30
C PHE A 52 5.64 -14.34 -9.29
N LEU A 53 5.36 -13.59 -10.36
CA LEU A 53 4.32 -13.91 -11.34
C LEU A 53 4.79 -14.84 -12.46
N ARG A 54 6.10 -14.97 -12.70
CA ARG A 54 6.64 -15.70 -13.87
C ARG A 54 7.26 -17.05 -13.53
N ASP A 55 8.02 -17.12 -12.44
CA ASP A 55 8.96 -18.22 -12.22
C ASP A 55 8.60 -19.09 -11.00
N GLY A 56 9.01 -20.36 -11.05
CA GLY A 56 9.02 -21.27 -9.90
C GLY A 56 7.73 -22.07 -9.62
N PRO A 57 7.82 -23.11 -8.77
CA PRO A 57 6.70 -23.98 -8.43
C PRO A 57 5.61 -23.28 -7.60
N ASN A 58 5.97 -22.19 -6.91
CA ASN A 58 5.09 -21.41 -6.04
C ASN A 58 4.70 -20.07 -6.69
N ARG A 59 4.45 -20.09 -8.00
CA ARG A 59 4.10 -18.89 -8.77
C ARG A 59 2.79 -18.28 -8.26
N THR A 60 2.80 -16.97 -8.04
CA THR A 60 1.61 -16.21 -7.66
C THR A 60 0.65 -16.09 -8.85
N GLY A 61 -0.66 -16.19 -8.58
CA GLY A 61 -1.69 -16.05 -9.62
C GLY A 61 -1.82 -14.63 -10.17
N THR A 62 -2.60 -14.47 -11.24
CA THR A 62 -2.84 -13.18 -11.90
C THR A 62 -4.33 -12.90 -12.10
N THR A 63 -5.18 -13.44 -11.23
CA THR A 63 -6.63 -13.33 -11.34
C THR A 63 -7.14 -12.04 -10.71
N CYS A 64 -6.80 -11.78 -9.44
CA CYS A 64 -7.30 -10.63 -8.71
C CYS A 64 -6.22 -10.01 -7.83
N ALA A 65 -6.10 -8.69 -7.87
CA ALA A 65 -5.28 -7.93 -6.93
C ALA A 65 -6.15 -6.99 -6.08
N LEU A 66 -5.65 -6.61 -4.90
CA LEU A 66 -6.20 -5.54 -4.06
C LEU A 66 -5.18 -4.40 -4.00
N ASP A 67 -5.61 -3.17 -4.28
CA ASP A 67 -4.83 -1.94 -4.09
C ASP A 67 -5.30 -1.26 -2.78
N CYS A 68 -4.43 -1.20 -1.78
CA CYS A 68 -4.74 -0.66 -0.44
C CYS A 68 -4.16 0.74 -0.28
N GLY A 69 -4.97 1.70 0.18
CA GLY A 69 -4.60 3.12 0.10
C GLY A 69 -4.50 3.57 -1.35
N ALA A 70 -5.46 3.11 -2.17
CA ALA A 70 -5.34 3.16 -3.62
C ALA A 70 -5.39 4.59 -4.18
N GLY A 71 -5.94 5.53 -3.41
CA GLY A 71 -6.26 6.88 -3.81
C GLY A 71 -7.03 6.88 -5.13
N ILE A 72 -6.57 7.69 -6.09
CA ILE A 72 -7.18 7.76 -7.42
C ILE A 72 -6.90 6.54 -8.31
N GLY A 73 -6.17 5.53 -7.82
CA GLY A 73 -5.81 4.33 -8.57
C GLY A 73 -4.55 4.49 -9.42
N ARG A 74 -3.55 5.26 -8.97
CA ARG A 74 -2.27 5.43 -9.68
C ARG A 74 -1.56 4.09 -9.92
N ILE A 75 -1.49 3.28 -8.86
CA ILE A 75 -0.93 1.92 -8.89
C ILE A 75 -1.83 0.98 -9.69
N THR A 76 -3.13 0.96 -9.37
CA THR A 76 -4.14 0.22 -10.13
C THR A 76 -3.98 0.41 -11.64
N LYS A 77 -3.89 1.66 -12.13
CA LYS A 77 -3.83 1.98 -13.56
C LYS A 77 -2.59 1.43 -14.26
N ARG A 78 -1.41 1.63 -13.68
CA ARG A 78 -0.13 1.42 -14.38
C ARG A 78 0.61 0.15 -13.97
N LEU A 79 0.26 -0.45 -12.84
CA LEU A 79 0.86 -1.68 -12.33
C LEU A 79 -0.13 -2.84 -12.34
N LEU A 80 -1.27 -2.72 -11.66
CA LEU A 80 -2.12 -3.87 -11.35
C LEU A 80 -3.03 -4.26 -12.52
N LEU A 81 -3.79 -3.32 -13.11
CA LEU A 81 -4.65 -3.62 -14.25
C LEU A 81 -3.90 -4.27 -15.43
N PRO A 82 -2.66 -3.86 -15.78
CA PRO A 82 -1.87 -4.55 -16.81
C PRO A 82 -1.45 -5.99 -16.47
N LEU A 83 -1.47 -6.39 -15.19
CA LEU A 83 -0.95 -7.68 -14.73
C LEU A 83 -2.04 -8.64 -14.23
N PHE A 84 -3.17 -8.13 -13.75
CA PHE A 84 -4.26 -8.91 -13.15
C PHE A 84 -5.54 -8.79 -13.97
N LYS A 85 -6.35 -9.86 -13.98
CA LYS A 85 -7.64 -9.86 -14.70
C LYS A 85 -8.62 -8.86 -14.07
N ALA A 86 -8.67 -8.80 -12.75
CA ALA A 86 -9.48 -7.85 -11.98
C ALA A 86 -8.67 -7.21 -10.85
N VAL A 87 -9.12 -6.04 -10.41
CA VAL A 87 -8.55 -5.33 -9.25
C VAL A 87 -9.68 -4.88 -8.33
N ASP A 88 -9.48 -4.95 -7.03
CA ASP A 88 -10.29 -4.23 -6.05
C ASP A 88 -9.47 -3.08 -5.48
N MET A 89 -10.12 -1.98 -5.13
CA MET A 89 -9.47 -0.82 -4.53
C MET A 89 -10.10 -0.55 -3.17
N VAL A 90 -9.27 -0.23 -2.18
CA VAL A 90 -9.72 0.28 -0.88
C VAL A 90 -8.98 1.57 -0.55
N ASP A 91 -9.73 2.59 -0.15
CA ASP A 91 -9.22 3.88 0.30
C ASP A 91 -10.19 4.50 1.32
N VAL A 92 -9.70 5.36 2.21
CA VAL A 92 -10.55 6.05 3.19
C VAL A 92 -11.25 7.28 2.57
N THR A 93 -10.73 7.79 1.45
CA THR A 93 -11.17 9.06 0.85
C THR A 93 -12.11 8.80 -0.34
N GLU A 94 -13.41 9.05 -0.14
CA GLU A 94 -14.46 8.82 -1.15
C GLU A 94 -14.22 9.59 -2.46
N ASP A 95 -13.74 10.83 -2.37
CA ASP A 95 -13.46 11.66 -3.55
C ASP A 95 -12.38 11.07 -4.44
N PHE A 96 -11.40 10.38 -3.86
CA PHE A 96 -10.35 9.70 -4.62
C PHE A 96 -10.90 8.48 -5.36
N LEU A 97 -11.73 7.67 -4.71
CA LEU A 97 -12.39 6.53 -5.35
C LEU A 97 -13.35 6.97 -6.45
N THR A 98 -14.07 8.07 -6.23
CA THR A 98 -14.91 8.71 -7.25
C THR A 98 -14.08 9.18 -8.43
N LYS A 99 -12.96 9.86 -8.17
CA LYS A 99 -12.02 10.27 -9.23
C LYS A 99 -11.46 9.07 -9.99
N ALA A 100 -11.13 7.98 -9.31
CA ALA A 100 -10.55 6.77 -9.89
C ALA A 100 -11.41 6.23 -11.04
N ARG A 101 -12.74 6.25 -10.91
CA ARG A 101 -13.66 5.78 -11.97
C ARG A 101 -13.43 6.47 -13.31
N THR A 102 -13.07 7.75 -13.29
CA THR A 102 -12.73 8.51 -14.52
C THR A 102 -11.24 8.41 -14.85
N TYR A 103 -10.36 8.48 -13.86
CA TYR A 103 -8.92 8.43 -14.06
C TYR A 103 -8.45 7.12 -14.69
N LEU A 104 -9.06 5.99 -14.33
CA LEU A 104 -8.69 4.67 -14.84
C LEU A 104 -9.05 4.48 -16.33
N GLY A 105 -10.07 5.18 -16.83
CA GLY A 105 -10.56 5.05 -18.20
C GLY A 105 -11.19 3.68 -18.47
N ASP A 106 -11.17 3.21 -19.71
CA ASP A 106 -11.84 1.97 -20.12
C ASP A 106 -11.38 0.73 -19.35
N GLU A 107 -10.10 0.67 -19.00
CA GLU A 107 -9.53 -0.44 -18.21
C GLU A 107 -10.09 -0.48 -16.78
N GLY A 108 -10.61 0.65 -16.28
CA GLY A 108 -11.29 0.76 -14.99
C GLY A 108 -12.54 -0.12 -14.88
N ARG A 109 -13.12 -0.60 -16.00
CA ARG A 109 -14.22 -1.59 -16.00
C ARG A 109 -13.83 -2.94 -15.37
N ARG A 110 -12.54 -3.22 -15.24
CA ARG A 110 -12.00 -4.42 -14.61
C ARG A 110 -11.73 -4.22 -13.11
N VAL A 111 -11.96 -3.01 -12.58
CA VAL A 111 -12.05 -2.81 -11.14
C VAL A 111 -13.41 -3.33 -10.67
N ARG A 112 -13.40 -4.35 -9.82
CA ARG A 112 -14.61 -5.04 -9.34
C ARG A 112 -15.30 -4.23 -8.24
N ASN A 113 -14.54 -3.81 -7.24
CA ASN A 113 -15.05 -3.08 -6.07
C ASN A 113 -14.20 -1.84 -5.77
N TYR A 114 -14.88 -0.80 -5.28
CA TYR A 114 -14.28 0.41 -4.73
C TYR A 114 -14.77 0.52 -3.29
N PHE A 115 -13.94 0.09 -2.33
CA PHE A 115 -14.27 0.09 -0.91
C PHE A 115 -13.83 1.41 -0.26
N CYS A 116 -14.79 2.21 0.20
CA CYS A 116 -14.50 3.40 0.99
C CYS A 116 -14.39 3.01 2.47
N CYS A 117 -13.19 2.69 2.94
CA CYS A 117 -12.96 2.15 4.28
C CYS A 117 -11.51 2.37 4.72
N GLY A 118 -11.32 2.74 6.00
CA GLY A 118 -10.00 2.76 6.62
C GLY A 118 -9.43 1.35 6.74
N LEU A 119 -8.12 1.20 6.53
CA LEU A 119 -7.49 -0.13 6.55
C LEU A 119 -7.56 -0.79 7.94
N GLN A 120 -7.64 0.01 9.01
CA GLN A 120 -7.84 -0.48 10.38
C GLN A 120 -9.16 -1.25 10.53
N ASP A 121 -10.20 -0.88 9.77
CA ASP A 121 -11.54 -1.49 9.81
C ASP A 121 -11.78 -2.47 8.63
N PHE A 122 -10.96 -2.39 7.58
CA PHE A 122 -11.14 -3.20 6.38
C PHE A 122 -10.71 -4.66 6.57
N SER A 123 -11.56 -5.58 6.12
CA SER A 123 -11.30 -7.03 6.10
C SER A 123 -11.39 -7.56 4.66
N PRO A 124 -10.27 -7.91 4.02
CA PRO A 124 -10.30 -8.54 2.70
C PRO A 124 -11.04 -9.88 2.76
N GLU A 125 -11.93 -10.13 1.79
CA GLU A 125 -12.63 -11.42 1.68
C GLU A 125 -11.63 -12.59 1.63
N PRO A 126 -11.84 -13.69 2.38
CA PRO A 126 -10.93 -14.82 2.41
C PRO A 126 -10.64 -15.40 1.02
N ASN A 127 -9.39 -15.83 0.78
CA ASN A 127 -9.00 -16.54 -0.45
C ASN A 127 -9.36 -15.81 -1.77
N SER A 128 -9.31 -14.47 -1.78
CA SER A 128 -9.79 -13.65 -2.89
C SER A 128 -8.68 -13.06 -3.77
N TYR A 129 -7.49 -12.84 -3.22
CA TYR A 129 -6.46 -12.05 -3.89
C TYR A 129 -5.18 -12.84 -4.14
N ASP A 130 -4.66 -12.77 -5.35
CA ASP A 130 -3.34 -13.28 -5.68
C ASP A 130 -2.25 -12.31 -5.19
N VAL A 131 -2.53 -11.01 -5.23
CA VAL A 131 -1.65 -9.96 -4.69
C VAL A 131 -2.45 -8.93 -3.91
N ILE A 132 -1.99 -8.61 -2.71
CA ILE A 132 -2.46 -7.45 -1.95
C ILE A 132 -1.32 -6.43 -1.94
N TRP A 133 -1.51 -5.29 -2.58
CA TRP A 133 -0.51 -4.24 -2.72
C TRP A 133 -0.83 -3.08 -1.77
N ILE A 134 0.12 -2.75 -0.91
CA ILE A 134 -0.01 -1.74 0.15
C ILE A 134 1.13 -0.75 -0.03
N GLN A 135 0.84 0.46 -0.51
CA GLN A 135 1.90 1.43 -0.84
C GLN A 135 1.60 2.82 -0.31
N TRP A 136 2.58 3.40 0.40
CA TRP A 136 2.51 4.72 1.03
C TRP A 136 1.25 4.93 1.85
N VAL A 137 0.98 3.96 2.73
CA VAL A 137 -0.20 3.99 3.59
C VAL A 137 0.04 3.30 4.93
N ILE A 138 1.11 2.52 5.09
CA ILE A 138 1.36 1.82 6.37
C ILE A 138 1.67 2.83 7.48
N GLY A 139 2.17 4.02 7.12
CA GLY A 139 2.40 5.13 8.02
C GLY A 139 1.12 5.70 8.65
N HIS A 140 -0.04 5.49 8.03
CA HIS A 140 -1.34 5.94 8.57
C HIS A 140 -2.03 4.89 9.45
N LEU A 141 -1.35 3.79 9.82
CA LEU A 141 -1.85 2.81 10.77
C LEU A 141 -0.96 2.82 12.01
N THR A 142 -1.54 2.65 13.20
CA THR A 142 -0.79 2.32 14.41
C THR A 142 -0.13 0.94 14.26
N ASP A 143 0.91 0.65 15.05
CA ASP A 143 1.63 -0.63 14.96
C ASP A 143 0.67 -1.84 15.10
N ASP A 144 -0.30 -1.74 16.00
CA ASP A 144 -1.29 -2.78 16.27
C ASP A 144 -2.29 -2.93 15.11
N HIS A 145 -2.84 -1.84 14.60
CA HIS A 145 -3.71 -1.90 13.43
C HIS A 145 -2.97 -2.37 12.16
N LEU A 146 -1.70 -2.01 11.96
CA LEU A 146 -0.91 -2.53 10.85
C LEU A 146 -0.70 -4.04 10.98
N SER A 147 -0.32 -4.52 12.18
CA SER A 147 -0.19 -5.95 12.46
C SER A 147 -1.49 -6.71 12.20
N ASP A 148 -2.61 -6.19 12.70
CA ASP A 148 -3.91 -6.85 12.57
C ASP A 148 -4.45 -6.80 11.14
N PHE A 149 -4.24 -5.69 10.44
CA PHE A 149 -4.57 -5.58 9.02
C PHE A 149 -3.77 -6.59 8.18
N LEU A 150 -2.47 -6.76 8.46
CA LEU A 150 -1.64 -7.76 7.78
C LEU A 150 -2.09 -9.20 8.05
N LYS A 151 -2.56 -9.51 9.27
CA LYS A 151 -3.17 -10.81 9.58
C LYS A 151 -4.43 -11.04 8.74
N ARG A 152 -5.29 -10.03 8.60
CA ARG A 152 -6.49 -10.11 7.75
C ARG A 152 -6.14 -10.25 6.27
N CYS A 153 -5.12 -9.53 5.79
CA CYS A 153 -4.59 -9.67 4.45
C CYS A 153 -4.13 -11.10 4.17
N LYS A 154 -3.43 -11.74 5.11
CA LYS A 154 -3.01 -13.14 5.00
C LYS A 154 -4.18 -14.09 4.75
N VAL A 155 -5.31 -13.89 5.45
CA VAL A 155 -6.54 -14.67 5.24
C VAL A 155 -7.15 -14.41 3.86
N GLY A 156 -7.02 -13.18 3.34
CA GLY A 156 -7.48 -12.79 2.02
C GLY A 156 -6.68 -13.39 0.85
N LEU A 157 -5.50 -13.98 1.10
CA LEU A 157 -4.64 -14.52 0.06
C LEU A 157 -5.17 -15.83 -0.52
N ARG A 158 -5.06 -15.94 -1.85
CA ARG A 158 -5.17 -17.19 -2.59
C ARG A 158 -3.96 -18.11 -2.37
N PRO A 159 -4.01 -19.39 -2.75
CA PRO A 159 -2.82 -20.24 -2.81
C PRO A 159 -1.68 -19.54 -3.56
N ASN A 160 -0.49 -19.52 -2.96
CA ASN A 160 0.70 -18.81 -3.45
C ASN A 160 0.55 -17.28 -3.58
N GLY A 161 -0.51 -16.70 -3.04
CA GLY A 161 -0.69 -15.26 -2.97
C GLY A 161 0.39 -14.60 -2.13
N ILE A 162 0.60 -13.31 -2.35
CA ILE A 162 1.56 -12.50 -1.57
C ILE A 162 0.94 -11.17 -1.16
N VAL A 163 1.37 -10.67 -0.01
CA VAL A 163 1.23 -9.27 0.36
C VAL A 163 2.51 -8.55 -0.06
N VAL A 164 2.38 -7.36 -0.63
CA VAL A 164 3.51 -6.47 -0.91
C VAL A 164 3.30 -5.15 -0.18
N ILE A 165 4.28 -4.79 0.65
CA ILE A 165 4.40 -3.43 1.22
C ILE A 165 5.44 -2.68 0.39
N LYS A 166 5.13 -1.45 -0.01
CA LYS A 166 6.12 -0.51 -0.56
C LYS A 166 5.97 0.85 0.11
N ASP A 167 6.89 1.23 0.97
CA ASP A 167 6.70 2.42 1.80
C ASP A 167 8.02 3.12 2.17
N ASN A 168 7.89 4.31 2.75
CA ASN A 168 8.98 5.12 3.27
C ASN A 168 9.57 4.45 4.52
N MET A 169 10.89 4.46 4.62
CA MET A 169 11.62 3.90 5.76
C MET A 169 12.47 4.99 6.41
N ALA A 170 12.30 5.16 7.71
CA ALA A 170 13.14 6.02 8.53
C ALA A 170 14.54 5.43 8.65
N GLN A 171 15.52 6.27 8.93
CA GLN A 171 16.88 5.82 9.22
C GLN A 171 16.95 5.06 10.55
N GLU A 172 16.23 5.53 11.56
CA GLU A 172 16.19 4.94 12.90
C GLU A 172 14.86 5.30 13.59
N GLY A 173 14.27 4.32 14.28
CA GLY A 173 13.11 4.49 15.12
C GLY A 173 11.79 4.69 14.37
N VAL A 174 10.90 5.47 14.98
CA VAL A 174 9.60 5.85 14.44
C VAL A 174 9.51 7.38 14.49
N ILE A 175 9.25 8.00 13.34
CA ILE A 175 9.21 9.45 13.17
C ILE A 175 7.77 9.86 12.84
N MET A 176 7.20 10.79 13.59
CA MET A 176 5.86 11.34 13.34
C MET A 176 5.94 12.48 12.31
N ASP A 177 5.01 12.50 11.37
CA ASP A 177 4.70 13.64 10.52
C ASP A 177 3.36 14.24 10.97
N ASP A 178 3.43 15.42 11.59
CA ASP A 178 2.26 16.11 12.12
C ASP A 178 1.43 16.84 11.04
N VAL A 179 1.92 16.92 9.79
CA VAL A 179 1.23 17.58 8.68
C VAL A 179 0.16 16.68 8.10
N ASP A 180 0.53 15.46 7.71
CA ASP A 180 -0.39 14.47 7.15
C ASP A 180 -0.87 13.43 8.18
N SER A 181 -0.39 13.53 9.41
CA SER A 181 -0.67 12.61 10.52
C SER A 181 -0.34 11.16 10.14
N SER A 182 0.95 10.93 9.92
CA SER A 182 1.51 9.62 9.61
C SER A 182 2.80 9.36 10.39
N VAL A 183 3.23 8.11 10.39
CA VAL A 183 4.56 7.74 10.91
C VAL A 183 5.44 7.13 9.83
N CYS A 184 6.72 7.48 9.84
CA CYS A 184 7.77 6.81 9.09
C CYS A 184 8.54 5.88 10.04
N ARG A 185 8.61 4.59 9.72
CA ARG A 185 9.23 3.56 10.58
C ARG A 185 10.55 3.11 9.98
N ASP A 186 11.51 2.74 10.80
CA ASP A 186 12.70 2.06 10.32
C ASP A 186 12.40 0.61 9.87
N LEU A 187 13.38 -0.01 9.22
CA LEU A 187 13.27 -1.37 8.70
C LEU A 187 13.01 -2.42 9.80
N ASP A 188 13.60 -2.26 10.98
CA ASP A 188 13.53 -3.27 12.04
C ASP A 188 12.17 -3.27 12.74
N VAL A 189 11.56 -2.09 12.89
CA VAL A 189 10.18 -1.94 13.34
C VAL A 189 9.23 -2.59 12.33
N VAL A 190 9.34 -2.26 11.03
CA VAL A 190 8.47 -2.85 9.98
C VAL A 190 8.61 -4.36 9.94
N ARG A 191 9.84 -4.91 9.93
CA ARG A 191 10.08 -6.36 9.96
C ARG A 191 9.50 -7.03 11.21
N THR A 192 9.55 -6.35 12.35
CA THR A 192 8.98 -6.87 13.61
C THR A 192 7.46 -6.94 13.55
N ILE A 193 6.80 -5.93 12.98
CA ILE A 193 5.35 -5.93 12.76
C ILE A 193 4.94 -7.05 11.79
N VAL A 194 5.67 -7.22 10.69
CA VAL A 194 5.44 -8.31 9.72
C VAL A 194 5.54 -9.68 10.39
N ARG A 195 6.59 -9.90 11.22
CA ARG A 195 6.76 -11.14 11.99
C ARG A 195 5.62 -11.35 13.00
N ARG A 196 5.18 -10.28 13.69
CA ARG A 196 4.06 -10.31 14.64
C ARG A 196 2.72 -10.64 13.96
N ALA A 197 2.55 -10.25 12.70
CA ALA A 197 1.42 -10.63 11.86
C ALA A 197 1.49 -12.10 11.36
N GLY A 198 2.57 -12.83 11.67
CA GLY A 198 2.77 -14.21 11.26
C GLY A 198 3.06 -14.38 9.77
N LEU A 199 3.58 -13.34 9.11
CA LEU A 199 4.00 -13.35 7.71
C LEU A 199 5.52 -13.58 7.62
N ASN A 200 5.96 -14.33 6.61
CA ASN A 200 7.37 -14.55 6.33
C ASN A 200 7.81 -13.68 5.15
N LEU A 201 8.95 -13.01 5.32
CA LEU A 201 9.55 -12.20 4.27
C LEU A 201 10.12 -13.10 3.16
N LEU A 202 9.73 -12.82 1.92
CA LEU A 202 10.15 -13.55 0.73
C LEU A 202 11.22 -12.78 -0.05
N ALA A 203 11.10 -11.46 -0.09
CA ALA A 203 12.07 -10.57 -0.71
C ALA A 203 11.96 -9.17 -0.11
N GLU A 204 13.07 -8.45 -0.17
CA GLU A 204 13.22 -7.06 0.24
C GLU A 204 14.07 -6.35 -0.82
N GLU A 205 13.64 -5.19 -1.29
CA GLU A 205 14.36 -4.41 -2.30
C GLU A 205 14.22 -2.90 -2.03
N ARG A 206 15.35 -2.20 -1.96
CA ARG A 206 15.38 -0.74 -1.90
C ARG A 206 15.05 -0.16 -3.28
N GLN A 207 14.24 0.90 -3.29
CA GLN A 207 13.98 1.68 -4.49
C GLN A 207 15.21 2.53 -4.84
N GLU A 208 15.69 2.35 -6.06
CA GLU A 208 16.81 3.11 -6.63
C GLU A 208 16.32 4.29 -7.47
N ASN A 209 17.19 5.28 -7.68
CA ASN A 209 16.97 6.44 -8.55
C ASN A 209 15.80 7.34 -8.12
N PHE A 210 15.56 7.46 -6.82
CA PHE A 210 14.74 8.50 -6.23
C PHE A 210 15.60 9.71 -5.83
N PRO A 211 15.00 10.91 -5.68
CA PRO A 211 15.73 12.08 -5.18
C PRO A 211 16.41 11.80 -3.83
N ASP A 212 17.56 12.43 -3.60
CA ASP A 212 18.39 12.17 -2.40
C ASP A 212 17.76 12.76 -1.13
N GLU A 213 16.87 13.75 -1.28
CA GLU A 213 16.22 14.48 -0.19
C GLU A 213 15.01 13.80 0.45
N ILE A 214 14.50 12.71 -0.15
CA ILE A 214 13.35 11.97 0.38
C ILE A 214 13.76 10.72 1.15
N TYR A 215 12.86 10.22 2.01
CA TYR A 215 13.05 8.96 2.70
C TYR A 215 13.37 7.83 1.72
N HIS A 216 14.21 6.89 2.16
CA HIS A 216 14.42 5.67 1.41
C HIS A 216 13.13 4.87 1.33
N VAL A 217 12.80 4.38 0.14
CA VAL A 217 11.61 3.54 -0.08
C VAL A 217 12.03 2.09 -0.22
N TYR A 218 11.35 1.19 0.49
CA TYR A 218 11.61 -0.25 0.42
C TYR A 218 10.36 -1.00 0.00
N THR A 219 10.56 -2.07 -0.75
CA THR A 219 9.52 -3.02 -1.17
C THR A 219 9.75 -4.36 -0.46
N PHE A 220 8.73 -4.90 0.20
CA PHE A 220 8.74 -6.19 0.89
C PHE A 220 7.66 -7.10 0.29
N ALA A 221 8.02 -8.31 -0.11
CA ALA A 221 7.03 -9.36 -0.43
C ALA A 221 6.96 -10.36 0.71
N MET A 222 5.76 -10.77 1.10
CA MET A 222 5.54 -11.66 2.24
C MET A 222 4.32 -12.57 2.08
N ARG A 223 4.32 -13.73 2.75
CA ARG A 223 3.16 -14.65 2.87
C ARG A 223 3.21 -15.51 4.13
#